data_AF-A0A7X3YA41-F1
#
_entry.id   AF-A0A7X3YA41-F1
#
_cell.length_a   1.000
_cell.length_b   1.000
_cell.length_c   1.000
_cell.angle_alpha   90.00
_cell.angle_beta   90.00
_cell.angle_gamma   90.00
#
_symmetry.space_group_name_H-M   'P 1'
#
loop_
_entity.id
_entity.type
_entity.pdbx_description
1 polymer ?
#
loop_
_entity_poly.entity_id
_entity_poly.type
_entity_poly.pdbx_seq_one_letter_code
_entity_poly.pdbx_strand_id
1 'polypeptide(L)'
;MTAQTLPDKPNYAFCPSYELGDEPQQIRIVFEGIDGYVPTALVALDIDAAERLCDRLNARLGHSRDDWTALAGGSMRAGGPETDSHSRH
;
A
#
# COMPACT_ATOMS: atom_id res chain seq x y z
N MET A 1 13.99 -8.36 13.22
CA MET A 1 13.64 -7.21 12.35
C MET A 1 14.72 -6.15 12.46
N THR A 2 15.50 -5.95 11.41
CA THR A 2 16.36 -4.76 11.27
C THR A 2 15.48 -3.58 10.88
N ALA A 3 15.57 -2.48 11.63
CA ALA A 3 14.87 -1.25 11.26
C ALA A 3 15.37 -0.78 9.88
N GLN A 4 14.49 -0.72 8.89
CA GLN A 4 14.78 -0.09 7.61
C GLN A 4 14.54 1.42 7.75
N THR A 5 15.52 2.20 7.31
CA THR A 5 15.40 3.66 7.25
C THR A 5 14.90 4.06 5.86
N LEU A 6 14.00 5.03 5.80
CA LEU A 6 13.56 5.59 4.52
C LEU A 6 14.71 6.39 3.90
N PRO A 7 14.91 6.31 2.57
CA PRO A 7 15.85 7.18 1.88
C PRO A 7 15.39 8.65 1.99
N ASP A 8 16.30 9.61 1.79
CA ASP A 8 16.00 11.06 1.91
C ASP A 8 14.90 11.54 0.96
N LYS A 9 14.73 10.84 -0.17
CA LYS A 9 13.69 11.10 -1.17
C LYS A 9 12.99 9.79 -1.52
N PRO A 10 12.09 9.31 -0.66
CA PRO A 10 11.40 8.06 -0.89
C PRO A 10 10.39 8.23 -2.02
N ASN A 11 10.31 7.24 -2.90
CA ASN A 11 9.22 7.12 -3.85
C ASN A 11 8.06 6.40 -3.15
N TYR A 12 6.88 7.03 -3.10
CA TYR A 12 5.74 6.54 -2.34
C TYR A 12 4.41 6.85 -3.02
N ALA A 13 3.41 6.04 -2.74
CA ALA A 13 2.07 6.19 -3.28
C ALA A 13 1.01 5.98 -2.20
N PHE A 14 -0.16 6.59 -2.41
CA PHE A 14 -1.37 6.26 -1.66
C PHE A 14 -2.10 5.11 -2.34
N CYS A 15 -2.54 4.11 -1.59
CA CYS A 15 -3.35 3.01 -2.12
C CYS A 15 -4.48 2.61 -1.17
N PRO A 16 -5.57 2.02 -1.67
CA PRO A 16 -6.56 1.35 -0.83
C PRO A 16 -5.96 0.16 -0.08
N SER A 17 -6.58 -0.21 1.04
CA SER A 17 -6.31 -1.43 1.81
C SER A 17 -6.48 -2.73 1.00
N TYR A 18 -7.39 -2.71 0.02
CA TYR A 18 -7.84 -3.89 -0.76
C TYR A 18 -8.32 -5.06 0.12
N GLU A 19 -8.64 -4.82 1.39
CA GLU A 19 -9.37 -5.78 2.21
C GLU A 19 -10.80 -5.85 1.67
N LEU A 20 -11.07 -6.95 0.96
CA LEU A 20 -12.35 -7.24 0.32
C LEU A 20 -13.33 -7.71 1.41
N GLY A 21 -14.20 -6.80 1.85
CA GLY A 21 -15.30 -7.04 2.78
C GLY A 21 -16.27 -5.86 2.79
N ASP A 22 -17.30 -5.90 3.65
CA ASP A 22 -18.25 -4.78 3.85
C ASP A 22 -17.65 -3.62 4.67
N GLU A 23 -16.34 -3.65 4.92
CA GLU A 23 -15.67 -2.64 5.72
C GLU A 23 -15.24 -1.43 4.88
N PRO A 24 -15.28 -0.21 5.47
CA PRO A 24 -14.76 0.98 4.82
C PRO A 24 -13.30 0.81 4.38
N GLN A 25 -12.98 1.33 3.21
CA GLN A 25 -11.68 1.24 2.59
C GLN A 25 -10.69 2.23 3.21
N GLN A 26 -9.78 1.74 4.06
CA GLN A 26 -8.70 2.56 4.59
C GLN A 26 -7.66 2.87 3.50
N ILE A 27 -7.18 4.11 3.46
CA ILE A 27 -6.07 4.51 2.60
C ILE A 27 -4.75 4.30 3.33
N ARG A 28 -3.77 3.75 2.62
CA ARG A 28 -2.43 3.42 3.10
C ARG A 28 -1.40 4.18 2.28
N ILE A 29 -0.20 4.38 2.85
CA ILE A 29 0.97 4.85 2.13
C ILE A 29 1.92 3.67 1.96
N VAL A 30 2.35 3.43 0.73
CA VAL A 30 3.32 2.39 0.38
C VAL A 30 4.58 3.03 -0.17
N PHE A 31 5.71 2.37 0.02
CA PHE A 31 7.02 2.85 -0.40
C PHE A 31 7.65 1.86 -1.38
N GLU A 32 8.28 2.39 -2.43
CA GLU A 32 8.99 1.55 -3.40
C GLU A 32 10.10 0.74 -2.72
N GLY A 33 10.11 -0.58 -2.98
CA GLY A 33 11.16 -1.47 -2.47
C GLY A 33 11.16 -1.70 -0.96
N ILE A 34 10.11 -1.28 -0.25
CA ILE A 34 9.94 -1.48 1.18
C ILE A 34 8.63 -2.24 1.43
N ASP A 35 8.74 -3.27 2.26
CA ASP A 35 7.60 -4.09 2.65
C ASP A 35 6.68 -3.36 3.63
N GLY A 36 5.39 -3.61 3.47
CA GLY A 36 4.36 -3.08 4.34
C GLY A 36 3.86 -1.70 3.91
N TYR A 37 3.27 -1.00 4.88
CA TYR A 37 2.60 0.26 4.63
C TYR A 37 2.53 1.11 5.90
N VAL A 38 2.26 2.40 5.71
CA VAL A 38 1.89 3.33 6.78
C VAL A 38 0.38 3.54 6.75
N PRO A 39 -0.35 3.24 7.84
CA PRO A 39 -1.78 3.49 7.91
C PRO A 39 -2.06 5.00 7.93
N THR A 40 -3.15 5.42 7.30
CA THR A 40 -3.63 6.80 7.40
C THR A 40 -4.98 6.85 8.12
N ALA A 41 -5.39 8.05 8.54
CA ALA A 41 -6.74 8.30 9.05
C ALA A 41 -7.77 8.48 7.93
N LEU A 42 -7.38 8.37 6.65
CA LEU A 42 -8.28 8.51 5.52
C LEU A 42 -9.00 7.20 5.27
N VAL A 43 -10.32 7.31 5.14
CA VAL A 43 -11.22 6.19 4.91
C VAL A 43 -12.21 6.59 3.82
N ALA A 44 -12.48 5.67 2.90
CA ALA A 44 -13.52 5.77 1.89
C ALA A 44 -14.60 4.72 2.15
N LEU A 45 -15.84 5.02 1.79
CA LEU A 45 -16.97 4.12 2.07
C LEU A 45 -16.96 2.86 1.18
N ASP A 46 -16.40 2.98 -0.01
CA ASP A 46 -16.30 1.90 -1.00
C ASP A 46 -14.99 1.99 -1.77
N ILE A 47 -14.71 0.95 -2.56
CA ILE A 47 -13.48 0.83 -3.34
C ILE A 47 -13.38 1.90 -4.42
N ASP A 48 -14.46 2.24 -5.11
CA ASP A 48 -14.44 3.25 -6.17
C ASP A 48 -14.12 4.65 -5.63
N ALA A 49 -14.63 4.97 -4.44
CA ALA A 49 -14.33 6.21 -3.74
C ALA A 49 -12.89 6.23 -3.24
N ALA A 50 -12.39 5.09 -2.74
CA ALA A 50 -10.99 4.95 -2.33
C ALA A 50 -10.05 5.18 -3.50
N GLU A 51 -10.36 4.56 -4.64
CA GLU A 51 -9.61 4.69 -5.89
C GLU A 51 -9.58 6.11 -6.41
N ARG A 52 -10.74 6.79 -6.53
CA ARG A 52 -10.80 8.21 -6.92
C ARG A 52 -10.04 9.11 -5.96
N LEU A 53 -10.03 8.78 -4.66
CA LEU A 53 -9.27 9.53 -3.66
C LEU A 53 -7.76 9.33 -3.88
N CYS A 54 -7.31 8.09 -4.05
CA CYS A 54 -5.93 7.76 -4.37
C CYS A 54 -5.48 8.43 -5.66
N ASP A 55 -6.28 8.42 -6.72
CA ASP A 55 -5.97 9.12 -7.97
C ASP A 55 -5.70 10.61 -7.75
N ARG A 56 -6.55 11.27 -6.95
CA ARG A 56 -6.38 12.71 -6.62
C ARG A 56 -5.17 12.99 -5.74
N LEU A 57 -4.83 12.09 -4.82
CA LEU A 57 -3.67 12.25 -3.95
C LEU A 57 -2.37 12.01 -4.73
N ASN A 58 -2.32 10.93 -5.49
CA ASN A 58 -1.17 10.53 -6.30
C ASN A 58 -0.91 11.46 -7.49
N ALA A 59 -1.95 12.04 -8.09
CA ALA A 59 -1.78 13.08 -9.12
C ALA A 59 -1.02 14.30 -8.59
N ARG A 60 -1.15 14.65 -7.30
CA ARG A 60 -0.37 15.73 -6.67
C ARG A 60 1.09 15.37 -6.44
N LEU A 61 1.40 14.07 -6.40
CA LEU A 61 2.76 13.53 -6.36
C LEU A 61 3.35 13.34 -7.76
N GLY A 62 2.57 13.55 -8.82
CA GLY A 62 2.98 13.34 -10.20
C GLY A 62 2.83 11.90 -10.70
N HIS A 63 2.10 11.05 -9.98
CA HIS A 63 1.83 9.68 -10.40
C HIS A 63 0.50 9.57 -11.16
N SER A 64 0.49 8.80 -12.26
CA SER A 64 -0.72 8.34 -12.92
C SER A 64 -1.34 7.14 -12.20
N ARG A 65 -2.52 6.71 -12.64
CA ARG A 65 -3.20 5.50 -12.13
C ARG A 65 -2.30 4.28 -12.22
N ASP A 66 -1.68 4.10 -13.39
CA ASP A 66 -0.85 2.94 -13.69
C ASP A 66 0.43 2.98 -12.83
N ASP A 67 1.02 4.17 -12.63
CA ASP A 67 2.23 4.32 -11.82
C ASP A 67 1.99 3.94 -10.36
N TRP A 68 0.95 4.50 -9.73
CA TRP A 68 0.73 4.27 -8.30
C TRP A 68 0.25 2.84 -8.03
N THR A 69 -0.52 2.24 -8.95
CA THR A 69 -0.95 0.84 -8.83
C THR A 69 0.22 -0.13 -9.01
N ALA A 70 1.17 0.17 -9.90
CA ALA A 70 2.41 -0.58 -10.03
C ALA A 70 3.25 -0.52 -8.74
N LEU A 71 3.39 0.68 -8.14
CA LEU A 71 4.05 0.87 -6.85
C LEU A 71 3.39 0.06 -5.73
N ALA A 72 2.06 0.15 -5.60
CA ALA A 72 1.31 -0.61 -4.61
C ALA A 72 1.43 -2.13 -4.81
N GLY A 73 1.40 -2.60 -6.05
CA GLY A 73 1.63 -4.01 -6.37
C GLY A 73 3.03 -4.50 -6.00
N GLY A 74 4.04 -3.63 -6.08
CA GLY A 74 5.42 -3.93 -5.65
C GLY A 74 5.54 -4.12 -4.14
N SER A 75 5.01 -3.18 -3.35
CA SER A 75 5.09 -3.23 -1.88
C SER A 75 4.25 -4.34 -1.24
N MET A 76 3.16 -4.77 -1.90
CA MET A 76 2.34 -5.89 -1.42
C MET A 76 2.92 -7.27 -1.78
N ARG A 77 3.75 -7.39 -2.83
CA ARG A 77 4.36 -8.67 -3.26
C ARG A 77 5.65 -8.99 -2.52
N ALA A 78 6.39 -7.99 -2.07
CA ALA A 78 7.67 -8.21 -1.41
C ALA A 78 7.51 -8.80 0.01
N GLY A 79 6.30 -8.72 0.61
CA GLY A 79 5.85 -9.51 1.77
C GLY A 79 5.37 -10.93 1.45
N GLY A 80 6.01 -11.63 0.50
CA GLY A 80 5.71 -13.04 0.20
C GLY A 80 5.76 -13.92 1.46
N PRO A 81 5.00 -15.02 1.52
CA PRO A 81 4.71 -15.73 2.75
C PRO A 81 6.01 -16.16 3.44
N GLU A 82 6.18 -15.78 4.71
CA GLU A 82 6.94 -16.62 5.63
C GLU A 82 6.24 -17.99 5.60
N THR A 83 6.81 -18.93 4.85
CA THR A 83 6.47 -20.35 4.97
C THR A 83 6.77 -20.75 6.40
N ASP A 84 5.77 -20.65 7.25
CA ASP A 84 5.77 -21.20 8.59
C ASP A 84 5.69 -22.72 8.45
N SER A 85 6.81 -23.34 8.06
CA SER A 85 7.00 -24.78 8.13
C SER A 85 7.24 -25.15 9.59
N HIS A 86 6.19 -25.03 10.40
CA HIS A 86 6.06 -25.79 11.62
C HIS A 86 5.77 -27.24 11.27
N SER A 87 6.83 -27.97 10.92
CA SER A 87 6.88 -29.42 11.05
C SER A 87 6.70 -29.76 12.53
N ARG A 88 5.46 -30.00 12.94
CA ARG A 88 5.17 -30.70 14.19
C ARG A 88 5.33 -32.19 13.95
N HIS A 89 6.31 -32.72 14.68
CA HIS A 89 6.56 -34.09 15.14
C HIS A 89 5.83 -35.25 14.47
#